data_AF-A0A7K2P3T7-F1
#
_entry.id   AF-A0A7K2P3T7-F1
#
_cell.length_a   1.000
_cell.length_b   1.000
_cell.length_c   1.000
_cell.angle_alpha   90.00
_cell.angle_beta   90.00
_cell.angle_gamma   90.00
#
_symmetry.space_group_name_H-M   'P 1'
#
loop_
_entity.id
_entity.type
_entity.pdbx_description
1 polymer ?
#
loop_
_entity_poly.entity_id
_entity_poly.type
_entity_poly.pdbx_seq_one_letter_code
_entity_poly.pdbx_strand_id
1 'polypeptide(L)'
;GVRAFALHPGKIITGLQREMTLREQIDSGWVDEHGNVVAADFKTASQGAATGLWAATSPLLEGRGGLYLADCDVARVFAPDTPMDDNGVRPYAVDPANAARLWETSLAATGAAPLTR
;
A
#
# COMPACT_ATOMS: atom_id res chain seq x y z
N GLY A 1 -21.81 -4.80 -7.95
CA GLY A 1 -21.08 -3.93 -8.90
C GLY A 1 -19.58 -4.04 -8.66
N VAL A 2 -18.76 -3.27 -9.38
CA VAL A 2 -17.29 -3.21 -9.16
C VAL A 2 -16.98 -2.70 -7.76
N ARG A 3 -16.00 -3.30 -7.10
CA ARG A 3 -15.45 -2.90 -5.80
C ARG A 3 -13.99 -2.51 -5.99
N ALA A 4 -13.57 -1.40 -5.39
CA ALA A 4 -12.18 -0.96 -5.41
C ALA A 4 -11.55 -1.13 -4.03
N PHE A 5 -10.28 -1.52 -3.98
CA PHE A 5 -9.46 -1.63 -2.77
C PHE A 5 -8.10 -1.00 -3.04
N ALA A 6 -7.50 -0.44 -1.99
CA ALA A 6 -6.09 -0.07 -1.97
C ALA A 6 -5.37 -0.99 -0.97
N LEU A 7 -4.08 -1.26 -1.18
CA LEU A 7 -3.35 -2.13 -0.27
C LEU A 7 -1.87 -1.78 -0.09
N HIS A 8 -1.33 -2.14 1.06
CA HIS A 8 0.10 -2.19 1.34
C HIS A 8 0.62 -3.64 1.19
N PRO A 9 1.61 -3.91 0.34
CA PRO A 9 2.15 -5.27 0.18
C PRO A 9 3.15 -5.63 1.29
N GLY A 10 3.62 -4.64 2.07
CA GLY A 10 4.78 -4.76 2.95
C GLY A 10 6.07 -4.33 2.25
N LYS A 11 7.19 -4.39 2.98
CA LYS A 11 8.51 -4.03 2.44
C LYS A 11 9.06 -5.21 1.65
N ILE A 12 9.30 -5.01 0.35
CA ILE A 12 9.88 -6.03 -0.53
C ILE A 12 11.00 -5.38 -1.34
N ILE A 13 12.18 -6.02 -1.38
CA ILE A 13 13.22 -5.64 -2.35
C ILE A 13 12.76 -6.13 -3.72
N THR A 14 12.47 -5.19 -4.61
CA THR A 14 12.06 -5.43 -5.99
C THR A 14 12.90 -4.57 -6.92
N GLY A 15 12.46 -4.36 -8.16
CA GLY A 15 13.09 -3.36 -9.03
C GLY A 15 12.99 -1.92 -8.52
N LEU A 16 12.22 -1.63 -7.46
CA LEU A 16 12.07 -0.26 -6.92
C LEU A 16 13.40 0.33 -6.43
N GLN A 17 14.26 -0.50 -5.84
CA GLN A 17 15.55 -0.09 -5.27
C GLN A 17 16.69 -0.07 -6.32
N ARG A 18 16.40 -0.22 -7.62
CA ARG A 18 17.43 -0.34 -8.68
C ARG A 18 18.39 0.85 -8.79
N GLU A 19 17.96 2.04 -8.39
CA GLU A 19 18.79 3.25 -8.39
C GLU A 19 19.47 3.52 -7.03
N MET A 20 19.22 2.67 -6.02
CA MET A 20 19.93 2.72 -4.75
C MET A 20 21.19 1.87 -4.84
N THR A 21 22.32 2.48 -4.55
CA THR A 21 23.60 1.77 -4.50
C THR A 21 23.54 0.66 -3.43
N LEU A 22 24.34 -0.40 -3.63
CA LEU A 22 24.48 -1.45 -2.61
C LEU A 22 24.88 -0.85 -1.24
N ARG A 23 25.72 0.18 -1.23
CA ARG A 23 26.15 0.85 -0.01
C ARG A 23 24.98 1.48 0.74
N GLU A 24 24.10 2.20 0.07
CA GLU A 24 22.91 2.81 0.68
C GLU A 24 21.95 1.74 1.25
N GLN A 25 21.81 0.60 0.55
CA GLN A 25 20.97 -0.50 1.02
C GLN A 25 21.57 -1.20 2.27
N ILE A 26 22.90 -1.34 2.32
CA ILE A 26 23.62 -1.83 3.51
C ILE A 26 23.51 -0.84 4.66
N ASP A 27 23.73 0.45 4.40
CA ASP A 27 23.65 1.51 5.42
C ASP A 27 22.22 1.65 5.99
N SER A 28 21.21 1.31 5.18
CA SER A 28 19.80 1.22 5.61
C SER A 28 19.48 -0.08 6.37
N GLY A 29 20.43 -1.01 6.45
CA GLY A 29 20.29 -2.31 7.10
C GLY A 29 19.43 -3.32 6.33
N TRP A 30 19.16 -3.10 5.05
CA TRP A 30 18.25 -3.93 4.26
C TRP A 30 18.91 -5.19 3.73
N VAL A 31 20.16 -5.07 3.29
CA VAL A 31 20.94 -6.16 2.67
C VAL A 31 22.34 -6.26 3.26
N ASP A 32 22.97 -7.43 3.12
CA ASP A 32 24.38 -7.66 3.46
C ASP A 32 25.35 -7.21 2.35
N GLU A 33 26.67 -7.40 2.55
CA GLU A 33 27.69 -7.09 1.54
C GLU A 33 27.57 -7.87 0.23
N HIS A 34 26.80 -8.95 0.23
CA HIS A 34 26.53 -9.79 -0.94
C HIS A 34 25.19 -9.43 -1.62
N GLY A 35 24.44 -8.46 -1.07
CA GLY A 35 23.13 -8.06 -1.57
C GLY A 35 21.99 -8.98 -1.14
N ASN A 36 22.21 -9.91 -0.21
CA ASN A 36 21.12 -10.72 0.35
C ASN A 36 20.32 -9.91 1.35
N VAL A 37 18.99 -10.03 1.31
CA VAL A 37 18.10 -9.35 2.26
C VAL A 37 18.30 -9.92 3.67
N VAL A 38 18.62 -9.06 4.63
CA VAL A 38 18.86 -9.44 6.05
C VAL A 38 17.88 -8.79 7.02
N ALA A 39 17.17 -7.74 6.60
CA ALA A 39 16.17 -7.07 7.43
C ALA A 39 14.95 -7.97 7.66
N ALA A 40 14.62 -8.22 8.93
CA ALA A 40 13.56 -9.16 9.33
C ALA A 40 12.14 -8.69 8.96
N ASP A 41 11.95 -7.39 8.72
CA ASP A 41 10.67 -6.80 8.32
C ASP A 41 10.45 -6.81 6.80
N PHE A 42 11.42 -7.27 6.02
CA PHE A 42 11.25 -7.50 4.59
C PHE A 42 10.57 -8.84 4.30
N LYS A 43 9.68 -8.80 3.30
CA LYS A 43 8.95 -9.94 2.78
C LYS A 43 9.56 -10.45 1.48
N THR A 44 9.35 -11.73 1.23
CA THR A 44 9.52 -12.31 -0.11
C THR A 44 8.48 -11.74 -1.09
N ALA A 45 8.75 -11.84 -2.40
CA ALA A 45 7.79 -11.44 -3.42
C ALA A 45 6.44 -12.16 -3.29
N SER A 46 6.45 -13.46 -2.96
CA SER A 46 5.23 -14.25 -2.75
C SER A 46 4.41 -13.75 -1.56
N GLN A 47 5.05 -13.40 -0.44
CA GLN A 47 4.37 -12.78 0.70
C GLN A 47 3.83 -11.39 0.35
N GLY A 48 4.57 -10.60 -0.44
CA GLY A 48 4.13 -9.29 -0.92
C GLY A 48 2.87 -9.34 -1.80
N ALA A 49 2.71 -10.40 -2.58
CA ALA A 49 1.52 -10.62 -3.41
C ALA A 49 0.28 -11.07 -2.61
N ALA A 50 0.46 -11.53 -1.37
CA ALA A 50 -0.59 -12.20 -0.60
C ALA A 50 -1.82 -11.30 -0.35
N THR A 51 -1.62 -10.05 0.07
CA THR A 51 -2.73 -9.11 0.34
C THR A 51 -3.57 -8.85 -0.92
N GLY A 52 -2.93 -8.78 -2.10
CA GLY A 52 -3.64 -8.61 -3.37
C GLY A 52 -4.49 -9.84 -3.72
N LEU A 53 -3.93 -11.04 -3.57
CA LEU A 53 -4.68 -12.28 -3.80
C LEU A 53 -5.83 -12.43 -2.81
N TRP A 54 -5.60 -12.10 -1.54
CA TRP A 54 -6.63 -12.10 -0.50
C TRP A 54 -7.73 -11.09 -0.83
N ALA A 55 -7.39 -9.87 -1.26
CA ALA A 55 -8.35 -8.85 -1.67
C ALA A 55 -9.26 -9.32 -2.82
N ALA A 56 -8.69 -10.09 -3.76
CA ALA A 56 -9.40 -10.59 -4.93
C ALA A 56 -10.32 -11.79 -4.63
N THR A 57 -10.02 -12.59 -3.59
CA THR A 57 -10.61 -13.93 -3.41
C THR A 57 -11.27 -14.16 -2.05
N SER A 58 -11.02 -13.30 -1.05
CA SER A 58 -11.47 -13.54 0.31
C SER A 58 -12.98 -13.29 0.50
N PRO A 59 -13.74 -14.25 1.05
CA PRO A 59 -15.15 -14.04 1.38
C PRO A 59 -15.35 -13.00 2.50
N LEU A 60 -14.31 -12.69 3.28
CA LEU A 60 -14.35 -11.65 4.33
C LEU A 60 -14.55 -10.22 3.78
N LEU A 61 -14.43 -10.05 2.46
CA LEU A 61 -14.65 -8.78 1.75
C LEU A 61 -15.95 -8.78 0.93
N GLU A 62 -16.81 -9.79 1.06
CA GLU A 62 -18.14 -9.79 0.45
C GLU A 62 -18.96 -8.58 0.89
N GLY A 63 -19.55 -7.88 -0.09
CA GLY A 63 -20.32 -6.66 0.15
C GLY A 63 -19.50 -5.43 0.58
N ARG A 64 -18.17 -5.53 0.70
CA ARG A 64 -17.29 -4.43 1.16
C ARG A 64 -16.49 -3.84 0.01
N GLY A 65 -16.18 -2.54 0.07
CA GLY A 65 -15.38 -1.84 -0.93
C GLY A 65 -14.87 -0.49 -0.39
N GLY A 66 -13.92 0.12 -1.08
CA GLY A 66 -13.30 1.38 -0.65
C GLY A 66 -12.40 1.23 0.59
N LEU A 67 -11.86 0.03 0.83
CA LEU A 67 -11.03 -0.26 2.00
C LEU A 67 -9.54 -0.21 1.67
N TYR A 68 -8.75 0.18 2.67
CA TYR A 68 -7.30 0.02 2.67
C TYR A 68 -6.94 -1.29 3.37
N LEU A 69 -6.10 -2.11 2.73
CA LEU A 69 -5.77 -3.46 3.18
C LEU A 69 -4.28 -3.60 3.46
N ALA A 70 -3.92 -4.35 4.49
CA ALA A 70 -2.54 -4.67 4.81
C ALA A 70 -2.50 -6.04 5.51
N ASP A 71 -1.45 -6.82 5.27
CA ASP A 71 -1.27 -8.15 5.87
C ASP A 71 -2.49 -9.09 5.81
N CYS A 72 -3.11 -9.16 4.62
CA CYS A 72 -4.33 -9.95 4.40
C CYS A 72 -5.48 -9.62 5.36
N ASP A 73 -5.58 -8.36 5.78
CA ASP A 73 -6.67 -7.84 6.60
C ASP A 73 -7.03 -6.39 6.20
N VAL A 74 -8.10 -5.87 6.78
CA VAL A 74 -8.49 -4.46 6.67
C VAL A 74 -7.65 -3.65 7.65
N ALA A 75 -6.90 -2.69 7.12
CA ALA A 75 -5.98 -1.89 7.90
C ALA A 75 -6.69 -1.06 8.97
N ARG A 76 -6.01 -0.86 10.10
CA ARG A 76 -6.51 -0.04 11.21
C ARG A 76 -6.30 1.44 10.90
N VAL A 77 -7.27 2.26 11.30
CA VAL A 77 -7.08 3.71 11.30
C VAL A 77 -6.38 4.10 12.60
N PHE A 78 -5.16 4.63 12.49
CA PHE A 78 -4.39 5.11 13.64
C PHE A 78 -4.71 6.56 13.95
N ALA A 79 -4.78 6.93 15.22
CA ALA A 79 -4.96 8.33 15.61
C ALA A 79 -3.74 9.18 15.17
N PRO A 80 -3.93 10.47 14.84
CA PRO A 80 -2.88 11.31 14.25
C PRO A 80 -1.55 11.29 15.02
N ASP A 81 -1.64 11.33 16.35
CA ASP A 81 -0.49 11.47 17.24
C ASP A 81 0.01 10.13 17.81
N THR A 82 -0.39 9.01 17.19
CA THR A 82 0.05 7.67 17.60
C THR A 82 1.08 7.10 16.64
N PRO A 83 2.13 6.40 17.15
CA PRO A 83 3.00 5.61 16.30
C PRO A 83 2.18 4.67 15.42
N MET A 84 2.43 4.67 14.11
CA MET A 84 1.83 3.72 13.17
C MET A 84 2.81 2.59 12.91
N ASP A 85 2.29 1.37 12.83
CA ASP A 85 3.01 0.28 12.19
C ASP A 85 2.75 0.28 10.68
N ASP A 86 3.34 -0.69 9.98
CA ASP A 86 3.22 -0.84 8.52
C ASP A 86 1.83 -1.36 8.07
N ASN A 87 0.90 -1.61 9.00
CA ASN A 87 -0.44 -2.14 8.76
C ASN A 87 -1.56 -1.13 9.05
N GLY A 88 -1.20 0.14 9.17
CA GLY A 88 -2.11 1.23 9.48
C GLY A 88 -2.37 2.19 8.33
N VAL A 89 -3.43 2.99 8.51
CA VAL A 89 -3.70 4.17 7.69
C VAL A 89 -4.02 5.37 8.59
N ARG A 90 -3.72 6.58 8.11
CA ARG A 90 -4.03 7.83 8.82
C ARG A 90 -5.46 8.30 8.52
N PRO A 91 -6.11 9.04 9.43
CA PRO A 91 -7.50 9.46 9.23
C PRO A 91 -7.69 10.33 7.99
N TYR A 92 -6.70 11.18 7.68
CA TYR A 92 -6.75 12.05 6.50
C TYR A 92 -6.78 11.26 5.17
N ALA A 93 -6.25 10.03 5.15
CA ALA A 93 -6.16 9.21 3.95
C ALA A 93 -7.47 8.44 3.66
N VAL A 94 -8.38 8.35 4.63
CA VAL A 94 -9.72 7.76 4.48
C VAL A 94 -10.84 8.80 4.54
N ASP A 95 -10.49 10.09 4.51
CA ASP A 95 -11.44 11.20 4.53
C ASP A 95 -12.11 11.38 3.14
N PRO A 96 -13.44 11.22 3.05
CA PRO A 96 -14.17 11.35 1.78
C PRO A 96 -14.10 12.75 1.17
N ALA A 97 -13.98 13.81 1.99
CA ALA A 97 -13.86 15.18 1.49
C ALA A 97 -12.49 15.41 0.82
N ASN A 98 -11.42 14.87 1.41
CA ASN A 98 -10.09 14.89 0.79
C ASN A 98 -10.08 14.09 -0.51
N ALA A 99 -10.72 12.92 -0.53
CA ALA A 99 -10.80 12.08 -1.73
C ALA A 99 -11.55 12.81 -2.87
N ALA A 100 -12.69 13.45 -2.58
CA ALA A 100 -13.44 14.22 -3.58
C ALA A 100 -12.62 15.41 -4.12
N ARG A 101 -11.93 16.16 -3.24
CA ARG A 101 -11.07 17.28 -3.66
C ARG A 101 -9.91 16.82 -4.53
N LEU A 102 -9.29 15.69 -4.18
CA LEU A 102 -8.20 15.10 -4.97
C LEU A 102 -8.71 14.67 -6.35
N TRP A 103 -9.89 14.04 -6.41
CA TRP A 103 -10.51 13.62 -7.66
C TRP A 103 -10.69 14.79 -8.65
N GLU A 104 -11.33 15.88 -8.21
CA GLU A 104 -11.52 17.07 -9.05
C GLU A 104 -10.18 17.67 -9.53
N THR A 105 -9.20 17.72 -8.62
CA THR A 105 -7.85 18.20 -8.97
C THR A 105 -7.19 17.29 -10.01
N SER A 106 -7.33 15.97 -9.88
CA SER A 106 -6.79 14.99 -10.82
C SER A 106 -7.48 15.06 -12.19
N LEU A 107 -8.79 15.27 -12.25
CA LEU A 107 -9.50 15.50 -13.51
C LEU A 107 -8.97 16.76 -14.21
N ALA A 108 -8.86 17.87 -13.48
CA ALA A 108 -8.34 19.12 -14.01
C ALA A 108 -6.89 18.98 -14.51
N ALA A 109 -6.04 18.28 -13.76
CA ALA A 109 -4.62 18.10 -14.11
C ALA A 109 -4.40 17.16 -15.30
N THR A 110 -5.24 16.14 -15.46
CA THR A 110 -5.10 15.12 -16.51
C THR A 110 -5.93 15.40 -17.76
N GLY A 111 -6.92 16.29 -17.68
CA GLY A 111 -7.91 16.52 -18.73
C GLY A 111 -8.85 15.34 -18.95
N ALA A 112 -8.85 14.35 -18.04
CA ALA A 112 -9.75 13.21 -18.13
C ALA A 112 -11.20 13.63 -17.87
N ALA A 113 -12.14 13.03 -18.60
CA ALA A 113 -13.57 13.17 -18.34
C ALA A 113 -14.06 11.99 -17.49
N PRO A 114 -14.91 12.22 -16.46
CA PRO A 114 -15.55 11.12 -15.75
C PRO A 114 -16.34 10.24 -16.71
N LEU A 115 -16.22 8.92 -16.55
CA LEU A 115 -17.10 7.98 -17.24
C LEU A 115 -18.52 8.18 -16.71
N THR A 116 -19.39 8.78 -17.53
CA THR A 116 -20.83 8.79 -17.26
C THR A 116 -21.35 7.36 -17.36
N ARG A 117 -21.90 6.85 -16.26
CA ARG A 117 -22.60 5.56 -16.21
C ARG A 117 -24.00 5.66 -16.78
#